data_AF-A0AAD9YD98-F1
#
_entry.id   AF-A0AAD9YD98-F1
#
_cell.length_a   1.000
_cell.length_b   1.000
_cell.length_c   1.000
_cell.angle_alpha   90.00
_cell.angle_beta   90.00
_cell.angle_gamma   90.00
#
_symmetry.space_group_name_H-M   'P 1'
#
loop_
_entity.id
_entity.type
_entity.pdbx_description
1 polymer ?
#
loop_
_entity_poly.entity_id
_entity_poly.type
_entity_poly.pdbx_seq_one_letter_code
_entity_poly.pdbx_strand_id
1 'polypeptide(L)'
;MDWTLFLKHADFTPAMADACISELQKKAVLYEQTGLMPVLDYSTTVIKSDAIMTPDMATSLGKGVKPLEKVPAEDKDWHPNSNEQVVLRDRVIGLDDALEHCGMGTVLQKPNQKETEMLIKAGSFSEESITILSDQFQWLPCDIKLDSKTGKAKIASYINNLHPNEHADLYSVIERFIEKSLPAWEIIYNWEKDFSVQRLRTDEAGFGDCPCPELCQLDDMNCSCEPWKRPVGEDEEPRDPDDEEQDDDEYEDSERKKLDDAWFFATHAVKLPDADPLAEKHVRIDSSHVKTHGFFNNKSQIQVIVKLANIHLTPDKPSYPGGSWHTEGQLNEHIVSTALFYYNSENITECTLDFRTSANGDELDEELSYEQNDHRSIERTFAVQQYQSIFQNIGSVVTKLGRALFFPNLLQHHVSPFRLADPTKKGHRKILALFLVDPAIEIVSTSNVPPQQKHWWLGTTGLDGGQGVLPAELGELVADEVEWPMGLAEAKEVRLKVMRERTWLKEEEEERLENATWNFCEH
;
A
#
# COMPACT_ATOMS: atom_id res chain seq x y z
N MET A 1 -0.43 -31.85 -5.51
CA MET A 1 -1.66 -31.11 -5.88
C MET A 1 -1.48 -30.72 -7.32
N ASP A 2 -2.54 -30.63 -8.12
CA ASP A 2 -2.40 -30.00 -9.44
C ASP A 2 -2.45 -28.49 -9.24
N TRP A 3 -1.29 -27.85 -9.35
CA TRP A 3 -1.13 -26.42 -9.13
C TRP A 3 -1.52 -25.59 -10.36
N THR A 4 -1.55 -26.21 -11.55
CA THR A 4 -1.93 -25.53 -12.81
C THR A 4 -3.40 -25.09 -12.81
N LEU A 5 -4.24 -25.78 -12.01
CA LEU A 5 -5.63 -25.40 -11.73
C LEU A 5 -5.78 -24.08 -10.96
N PHE A 6 -4.70 -23.55 -10.39
CA PHE A 6 -4.68 -22.30 -9.62
C PHE A 6 -3.88 -21.19 -10.32
N LEU A 7 -2.78 -21.52 -10.99
CA LEU A 7 -1.93 -20.59 -11.76
C LEU A 7 -1.35 -21.31 -12.99
N LYS A 8 -1.50 -20.72 -14.18
CA LYS A 8 -1.05 -21.27 -15.49
C LYS A 8 0.33 -21.94 -15.45
N HIS A 9 1.28 -21.28 -14.80
CA HIS A 9 2.70 -21.64 -14.76
C HIS A 9 3.20 -22.06 -13.36
N ALA A 10 2.33 -22.43 -12.43
CA ALA A 10 2.80 -22.90 -11.12
C ALA A 10 3.57 -24.22 -11.24
N ASP A 11 4.85 -24.17 -10.87
CA ASP A 11 5.58 -25.32 -10.33
C ASP A 11 5.65 -25.18 -8.80
N PHE A 12 5.74 -26.32 -8.09
CA PHE A 12 5.89 -26.35 -6.64
C PHE A 12 6.51 -27.68 -6.21
N THR A 13 7.83 -27.70 -6.13
CA THR A 13 8.64 -28.88 -5.85
C THR A 13 8.48 -29.36 -4.39
N PRO A 14 8.96 -30.58 -4.04
CA PRO A 14 9.11 -30.98 -2.65
C PRO A 14 10.02 -30.05 -1.84
N ALA A 15 11.06 -29.47 -2.43
CA ALA A 15 11.96 -28.53 -1.75
C ALA A 15 11.26 -27.20 -1.43
N MET A 16 10.44 -26.67 -2.35
CA MET A 16 9.57 -25.52 -2.08
C MET A 16 8.57 -25.82 -0.95
N ALA A 17 8.00 -27.02 -0.93
CA ALA A 17 7.09 -27.44 0.15
C ALA A 17 7.79 -27.47 1.52
N ASP A 18 8.97 -28.09 1.63
CA ASP A 18 9.74 -28.16 2.86
C ASP A 18 10.24 -26.77 3.31
N ALA A 19 10.66 -25.91 2.38
CA ALA A 19 11.01 -24.53 2.65
C ALA A 19 9.83 -23.73 3.24
N CYS A 20 8.64 -23.82 2.62
CA CYS A 20 7.42 -23.19 3.13
C CYS A 20 7.05 -23.70 4.54
N ILE A 21 7.20 -25.00 4.80
CA ILE A 21 6.94 -25.57 6.14
C ILE A 21 7.94 -25.02 7.18
N SER A 22 9.22 -24.92 6.83
CA SER A 22 10.27 -24.32 7.68
C SER A 22 9.98 -22.85 8.01
N GLU A 23 9.60 -22.05 7.01
CA GLU A 23 9.20 -20.65 7.24
C GLU A 23 7.97 -20.54 8.15
N LEU A 24 6.94 -21.34 7.90
CA LEU A 24 5.69 -21.32 8.68
C LEU A 24 5.93 -21.67 10.16
N GLN A 25 6.88 -22.57 10.46
CA GLN A 25 7.30 -22.87 11.83
C GLN A 25 7.96 -21.65 12.49
N LYS A 26 8.90 -20.98 11.82
CA LYS A 26 9.58 -19.78 12.36
C LYS A 26 8.61 -18.62 12.56
N LYS A 27 7.72 -18.39 11.58
CA LYS A 27 6.65 -17.38 11.63
C LYS A 27 5.62 -17.68 12.72
N ALA A 28 5.32 -18.95 13.01
CA ALA A 28 4.46 -19.33 14.14
C ALA A 28 5.09 -19.02 15.50
N VAL A 29 6.39 -19.29 15.69
CA VAL A 29 7.12 -18.94 16.93
C VAL A 29 7.18 -17.42 17.14
N LEU A 30 7.47 -16.65 16.08
CA LEU A 30 7.41 -15.18 16.12
C LEU A 30 6.03 -14.69 16.55
N TYR A 31 4.97 -15.25 15.98
CA TYR A 31 3.59 -14.87 16.30
C TYR A 31 3.17 -15.25 17.72
N GLU A 32 3.55 -16.43 18.23
CA GLU A 32 3.28 -16.83 19.62
C GLU A 32 3.96 -15.90 20.63
N GLN A 33 5.19 -15.46 20.33
CA GLN A 33 5.99 -14.62 21.23
C GLN A 33 5.64 -13.13 21.18
N THR A 34 5.11 -12.63 20.05
CA THR A 34 4.97 -11.18 19.79
C THR A 34 3.57 -10.74 19.36
N GLY A 35 2.73 -11.67 18.90
CA GLY A 35 1.44 -11.39 18.26
C GLY A 35 1.55 -10.79 16.85
N LEU A 36 2.75 -10.65 16.28
CA LEU A 36 2.98 -10.14 14.91
C LEU A 36 3.25 -11.30 13.95
N MET A 37 2.69 -11.22 12.74
CA MET A 37 2.86 -12.21 11.68
C MET A 37 3.17 -11.48 10.35
N PRO A 38 4.45 -11.40 9.93
CA PRO A 38 4.81 -10.98 8.58
C PRO A 38 4.19 -11.90 7.53
N VAL A 39 3.61 -11.30 6.50
CA VAL A 39 3.13 -11.93 5.27
C VAL A 39 3.50 -11.03 4.09
N LEU A 40 3.44 -11.58 2.86
CA LEU A 40 3.89 -10.86 1.65
C LEU A 40 5.31 -10.29 1.85
N ASP A 41 6.15 -11.07 2.53
CA ASP A 41 7.38 -10.64 3.20
C ASP A 41 8.62 -10.93 2.34
N TYR A 42 8.94 -10.00 1.45
CA TYR A 42 9.92 -10.09 0.37
C TYR A 42 10.90 -8.89 0.47
N SER A 43 10.98 -8.01 -0.53
CA SER A 43 11.67 -6.71 -0.49
C SER A 43 11.07 -5.77 0.57
N THR A 44 9.77 -5.90 0.85
CA THR A 44 9.05 -5.27 1.96
C THR A 44 8.08 -6.27 2.62
N THR A 45 7.22 -5.86 3.56
CA THR A 45 6.25 -6.77 4.22
C THR A 45 4.90 -6.13 4.54
N VAL A 46 3.86 -6.96 4.60
CA VAL A 46 2.60 -6.66 5.29
C VAL A 46 2.54 -7.47 6.59
N ILE A 47 2.44 -6.82 7.75
CA ILE A 47 2.34 -7.51 9.04
C ILE A 47 0.87 -7.57 9.46
N LYS A 48 0.38 -8.75 9.82
CA LYS A 48 -0.96 -8.93 10.42
C LYS A 48 -0.87 -9.32 11.90
N SER A 49 -1.90 -8.97 12.66
CA SER A 49 -2.09 -9.46 14.03
C SER A 49 -3.57 -9.74 14.31
N ASP A 50 -3.87 -10.90 14.90
CA ASP A 50 -5.19 -11.20 15.49
C ASP A 50 -5.16 -11.11 17.04
N ALA A 51 -4.05 -10.61 17.62
CA ALA A 51 -3.80 -10.62 19.07
C ALA A 51 -3.60 -9.21 19.68
N ILE A 52 -3.12 -8.24 18.90
CA ILE A 52 -2.74 -6.91 19.41
C ILE A 52 -3.94 -6.06 19.85
N MET A 53 -5.05 -6.11 19.11
CA MET A 53 -6.27 -5.37 19.44
C MET A 53 -7.16 -6.20 20.38
N THR A 54 -7.13 -5.87 21.67
CA THR A 54 -7.98 -6.57 22.65
C THR A 54 -9.45 -6.15 22.52
N PRO A 55 -10.41 -6.99 22.98
CA PRO A 55 -11.83 -6.63 23.02
C PRO A 55 -12.11 -5.35 23.83
N ASP A 56 -11.29 -5.05 24.84
CA ASP A 56 -11.35 -3.79 25.60
C ASP A 56 -10.97 -2.58 24.73
N MET A 57 -9.89 -2.67 23.93
CA MET A 57 -9.50 -1.60 23.02
C MET A 57 -10.58 -1.32 21.98
N ALA A 58 -11.11 -2.38 21.33
CA ALA A 58 -12.20 -2.27 20.38
C ALA A 58 -13.49 -1.70 20.99
N THR A 59 -13.83 -2.10 22.23
CA THR A 59 -14.99 -1.58 22.98
C THR A 59 -14.79 -0.12 23.39
N SER A 60 -13.58 0.26 23.79
CA SER A 60 -13.24 1.63 24.21
C SER A 60 -13.28 2.58 23.02
N LEU A 61 -12.72 2.18 21.88
CA LEU A 61 -12.81 2.91 20.61
C LEU A 61 -14.27 3.05 20.15
N GLY A 62 -15.03 1.94 20.14
CA GLY A 62 -16.45 1.96 19.80
C GLY A 62 -17.33 2.77 20.75
N LYS A 63 -16.88 3.07 21.97
CA LYS A 63 -17.51 4.04 22.88
C LYS A 63 -17.10 5.47 22.54
N GLY A 64 -15.80 5.75 22.42
CA GLY A 64 -15.26 7.09 22.16
C GLY A 64 -15.64 7.66 20.79
N VAL A 65 -15.85 6.81 19.78
CA VAL A 65 -16.33 7.20 18.44
C VAL A 65 -17.86 7.40 18.40
N LYS A 66 -18.61 6.88 19.38
CA LYS A 66 -20.08 6.94 19.38
C LYS A 66 -20.70 8.36 19.39
N PRO A 67 -20.08 9.41 19.97
CA PRO A 67 -20.52 10.80 19.77
C PRO A 67 -20.38 11.25 18.31
N LEU A 68 -19.27 10.91 17.65
CA LEU A 68 -19.00 11.27 16.25
C LEU A 68 -20.01 10.64 15.27
N GLU A 69 -20.60 9.50 15.63
CA GLU A 69 -21.65 8.83 14.84
C GLU A 69 -23.08 9.37 15.08
N LYS A 70 -23.25 10.28 16.06
CA LYS A 70 -24.56 10.81 16.51
C LYS A 70 -24.96 12.14 15.87
N VAL A 71 -24.32 12.55 14.77
CA VAL A 71 -24.76 13.71 13.97
C VAL A 71 -26.19 13.51 13.41
N PRO A 72 -26.94 14.60 13.16
CA PRO A 72 -28.18 14.59 12.38
C PRO A 72 -28.04 13.94 10.99
N ALA A 73 -29.15 13.67 10.30
CA ALA A 73 -29.10 12.96 9.00
C ALA A 73 -28.52 13.87 7.90
N GLU A 74 -28.86 15.15 7.94
CA GLU A 74 -28.35 16.28 7.18
C GLU A 74 -26.86 16.58 7.42
N ASP A 75 -26.29 16.05 8.52
CA ASP A 75 -24.87 16.18 8.89
C ASP A 75 -24.08 14.88 8.76
N LYS A 76 -24.68 13.80 8.22
CA LYS A 76 -23.96 12.58 7.83
C LYS A 76 -23.28 12.80 6.49
N ASP A 77 -22.25 13.63 6.56
CA ASP A 77 -21.67 14.30 5.42
C ASP A 77 -20.87 13.39 4.51
N TRP A 78 -21.18 13.48 3.21
CA TRP A 78 -20.43 12.91 2.09
C TRP A 78 -19.94 13.99 1.06
N HIS A 79 -19.72 15.29 1.47
CA HIS A 79 -18.61 16.25 1.09
C HIS A 79 -18.83 17.33 -0.12
N PRO A 80 -17.94 17.76 -1.15
CA PRO A 80 -16.08 17.38 -1.26
C PRO A 80 -15.45 18.86 -0.59
N ASN A 81 -14.92 20.12 -1.10
CA ASN A 81 -13.55 20.96 -0.92
C ASN A 81 -13.27 22.53 -0.69
N SER A 82 -12.22 22.79 0.14
CA SER A 82 -11.60 24.02 0.69
C SER A 82 -11.06 25.13 -0.22
N ASN A 83 -11.06 26.34 0.35
CA ASN A 83 -10.06 27.38 0.10
C ASN A 83 -9.10 27.51 1.32
N GLU A 84 -7.94 28.13 1.08
CA GLU A 84 -6.96 28.79 1.99
C GLU A 84 -6.84 28.34 3.48
N GLN A 85 -5.65 27.85 3.86
CA GLN A 85 -5.29 27.42 5.23
C GLN A 85 -4.26 28.34 5.92
N VAL A 86 -4.34 28.44 7.25
CA VAL A 86 -3.53 29.36 8.10
C VAL A 86 -2.56 28.57 8.99
N VAL A 87 -1.31 29.03 9.12
CA VAL A 87 -0.19 28.33 9.80
C VAL A 87 0.68 29.28 10.64
N LEU A 88 1.12 28.86 11.82
CA LEU A 88 2.14 29.54 12.65
C LEU A 88 3.55 29.17 12.16
N ARG A 89 4.44 30.16 12.03
CA ARG A 89 5.83 29.95 11.57
C ARG A 89 6.84 29.75 12.69
N ASP A 90 6.59 30.34 13.88
CA ASP A 90 7.56 30.42 14.99
C ASP A 90 6.99 29.95 16.34
N ARG A 91 5.92 29.14 16.35
CA ARG A 91 5.27 28.63 17.57
C ARG A 91 4.80 27.19 17.41
N VAL A 92 4.77 26.47 18.53
CA VAL A 92 4.30 25.09 18.67
C VAL A 92 3.11 25.09 19.62
N ILE A 93 1.96 24.64 19.13
CA ILE A 93 0.70 24.47 19.85
C ILE A 93 0.70 23.11 20.53
N GLY A 94 0.45 23.06 21.83
CA GLY A 94 0.22 21.82 22.55
C GLY A 94 -1.24 21.36 22.51
N LEU A 95 -1.50 20.14 22.98
CA LEU A 95 -2.85 19.59 23.11
C LEU A 95 -3.70 20.39 24.12
N ASP A 96 -3.08 20.84 25.20
CA ASP A 96 -3.74 21.47 26.34
C ASP A 96 -4.10 22.96 26.06
N ASP A 97 -3.34 23.64 25.20
CA ASP A 97 -3.47 25.07 24.81
C ASP A 97 -3.96 25.26 23.35
N ALA A 98 -4.42 24.19 22.70
CA ALA A 98 -4.84 24.21 21.29
C ALA A 98 -5.95 25.23 20.99
N LEU A 99 -6.92 25.35 21.90
CA LEU A 99 -8.08 26.22 21.73
C LEU A 99 -7.78 27.69 22.06
N GLU A 100 -6.62 28.00 22.66
CA GLU A 100 -6.17 29.38 22.91
C GLU A 100 -5.51 30.00 21.66
N HIS A 101 -4.95 29.17 20.77
CA HIS A 101 -4.23 29.60 19.56
C HIS A 101 -5.13 29.76 18.32
N CYS A 102 -6.35 29.25 18.40
CA CYS A 102 -7.53 29.69 17.67
C CYS A 102 -7.45 31.12 17.08
N GLY A 103 -7.22 31.25 15.77
CA GLY A 103 -7.22 32.53 15.04
C GLY A 103 -5.89 33.25 14.95
N MET A 104 -4.79 32.60 15.31
CA MET A 104 -3.44 33.11 15.12
C MET A 104 -2.78 32.55 13.84
N GLY A 105 -1.73 33.19 13.37
CA GLY A 105 -0.88 32.68 12.28
C GLY A 105 -0.97 33.45 10.97
N THR A 106 -0.42 32.84 9.92
CA THR A 106 -0.25 33.40 8.58
C THR A 106 -0.56 32.35 7.52
N VAL A 107 -1.19 32.72 6.42
CA VAL A 107 -1.31 31.81 5.26
C VAL A 107 0.11 31.48 4.73
N LEU A 108 0.35 30.21 4.38
CA LEU A 108 1.57 29.82 3.68
C LEU A 108 1.48 30.26 2.22
N GLN A 109 2.60 30.67 1.64
CA GLN A 109 2.66 30.85 0.20
C GLN A 109 2.63 29.46 -0.45
N LYS A 110 1.78 29.30 -1.47
CA LYS A 110 1.73 28.05 -2.24
C LYS A 110 3.09 27.80 -2.90
N PRO A 111 3.60 26.55 -2.90
CA PRO A 111 4.79 26.21 -3.65
C PRO A 111 4.55 26.46 -5.15
N ASN A 112 5.60 26.80 -5.88
CA ASN A 112 5.50 26.99 -7.33
C ASN A 112 5.56 25.63 -8.07
N GLN A 113 5.23 25.65 -9.36
CA GLN A 113 5.20 24.45 -10.20
C GLN A 113 6.51 23.63 -10.13
N LYS A 114 7.68 24.28 -10.08
CA LYS A 114 8.99 23.59 -9.98
C LYS A 114 9.32 23.04 -8.59
N GLU A 115 8.54 23.37 -7.57
CA GLU A 115 8.65 22.81 -6.22
C GLU A 115 7.69 21.64 -6.03
N THR A 116 6.69 21.48 -6.91
CA THR A 116 5.64 20.45 -6.87
C THR A 116 5.77 19.38 -7.94
N GLU A 117 6.59 19.62 -8.97
CA GLU A 117 6.90 18.67 -10.04
C GLU A 117 8.25 17.96 -9.86
N MET A 118 8.28 16.66 -10.17
CA MET A 118 9.51 15.89 -10.38
C MET A 118 9.60 15.45 -11.84
N LEU A 119 10.79 15.59 -12.43
CA LEU A 119 11.09 14.98 -13.73
C LEU A 119 11.47 13.51 -13.51
N ILE A 120 10.70 12.60 -14.10
CA ILE A 120 11.10 11.20 -14.27
C ILE A 120 11.60 10.97 -15.69
N LYS A 121 12.35 9.87 -15.90
CA LYS A 121 12.59 9.36 -17.25
C LYS A 121 11.39 8.55 -17.71
N ALA A 122 10.81 8.91 -18.83
CA ALA A 122 9.91 8.06 -19.60
C ALA A 122 10.74 7.40 -20.72
N GLY A 123 11.34 6.24 -20.39
CA GLY A 123 12.26 5.50 -21.26
C GLY A 123 13.59 6.23 -21.53
N SER A 124 14.33 5.75 -22.53
CA SER A 124 15.73 6.11 -22.76
C SER A 124 15.98 7.55 -23.24
N PHE A 125 14.94 8.24 -23.75
CA PHE A 125 15.09 9.51 -24.47
C PHE A 125 14.05 10.61 -24.14
N SER A 126 13.16 10.42 -23.16
CA SER A 126 12.22 11.48 -22.77
C SER A 126 12.16 11.69 -21.25
N GLU A 127 12.01 12.95 -20.84
CA GLU A 127 11.78 13.36 -19.46
C GLU A 127 10.34 13.85 -19.33
N GLU A 128 9.63 13.37 -18.32
CA GLU A 128 8.22 13.70 -18.08
C GLU A 128 8.04 14.25 -16.67
N SER A 129 7.36 15.38 -16.54
CA SER A 129 6.99 15.98 -15.25
C SER A 129 5.82 15.24 -14.61
N ILE A 130 5.94 14.87 -13.33
CA ILE A 130 4.82 14.42 -12.48
C ILE A 130 4.58 15.46 -11.39
N THR A 131 3.33 15.86 -11.16
CA THR A 131 2.97 16.57 -9.93
C THR A 131 2.98 15.59 -8.76
N ILE A 132 3.98 15.71 -7.88
CA ILE A 132 4.21 14.81 -6.74
C ILE A 132 3.71 15.39 -5.40
N LEU A 133 3.50 16.71 -5.32
CA LEU A 133 3.00 17.43 -4.15
C LEU A 133 1.75 18.26 -4.53
N SER A 134 0.70 18.27 -3.71
CA SER A 134 -0.36 19.27 -3.86
C SER A 134 0.15 20.66 -3.43
N ASP A 135 -0.11 21.67 -4.28
CA ASP A 135 0.07 23.09 -3.94
C ASP A 135 -1.15 23.70 -3.22
N GLN A 136 -2.14 22.85 -2.87
CA GLN A 136 -3.41 23.26 -2.29
C GLN A 136 -3.66 22.66 -0.89
N PHE A 137 -3.36 21.38 -0.68
CA PHE A 137 -3.89 20.60 0.44
C PHE A 137 -2.84 19.69 1.09
N GLN A 138 -2.90 19.58 2.41
CA GLN A 138 -2.12 18.62 3.19
C GLN A 138 -2.98 18.06 4.32
N TRP A 139 -2.92 16.75 4.55
CA TRP A 139 -3.37 16.12 5.78
C TRP A 139 -2.40 16.43 6.92
N LEU A 140 -2.85 17.28 7.84
CA LEU A 140 -2.10 17.66 9.04
C LEU A 140 -2.02 16.45 10.00
N PRO A 141 -0.83 15.90 10.30
CA PRO A 141 -0.65 14.96 11.40
C PRO A 141 -0.87 15.65 12.75
N CYS A 142 -1.02 14.86 13.81
CA CYS A 142 -0.71 15.29 15.17
C CYS A 142 0.69 14.82 15.58
N ASP A 143 1.39 15.62 16.37
CA ASP A 143 2.68 15.28 16.94
C ASP A 143 2.49 14.29 18.10
N ILE A 144 3.32 13.24 18.14
CA ILE A 144 3.31 12.19 19.17
C ILE A 144 4.65 12.19 19.89
N LYS A 145 4.66 12.48 21.19
CA LYS A 145 5.86 12.38 22.04
C LYS A 145 6.10 10.93 22.44
N LEU A 146 7.32 10.45 22.24
CA LEU A 146 7.75 9.09 22.55
C LEU A 146 8.70 9.07 23.76
N ASP A 147 8.43 8.21 24.73
CA ASP A 147 9.38 7.85 25.79
C ASP A 147 10.28 6.72 25.30
N SER A 148 11.53 7.04 24.97
CA SER A 148 12.52 6.09 24.49
C SER A 148 12.88 4.98 25.50
N LYS A 149 12.55 5.12 26.78
CA LYS A 149 12.82 4.12 27.84
C LYS A 149 11.64 3.18 28.12
N THR A 150 10.41 3.66 27.97
CA THR A 150 9.20 2.87 28.28
C THR A 150 8.40 2.45 27.05
N GLY A 151 8.72 3.00 25.87
CA GLY A 151 7.99 2.77 24.62
C GLY A 151 6.62 3.44 24.58
N LYS A 152 6.34 4.35 25.52
CA LYS A 152 5.07 5.04 25.65
C LYS A 152 4.94 6.18 24.66
N ALA A 153 3.73 6.33 24.10
CA ALA A 153 3.36 7.39 23.19
C ALA A 153 2.29 8.27 23.85
N LYS A 154 2.49 9.60 23.82
CA LYS A 154 1.47 10.59 24.21
C LYS A 154 1.22 11.55 23.05
N ILE A 155 -0.04 11.80 22.73
CA ILE A 155 -0.42 12.84 21.77
C ILE A 155 -0.02 14.21 22.34
N ALA A 156 0.65 15.02 21.52
CA ALA A 156 1.27 16.28 21.93
C ALA A 156 0.58 17.53 21.35
N SER A 157 -0.09 17.41 20.20
CA SER A 157 -0.96 18.42 19.59
C SER A 157 -2.34 17.83 19.27
N TYR A 158 -3.35 18.65 18.95
CA TYR A 158 -4.71 18.13 18.69
C TYR A 158 -4.77 17.25 17.43
N ILE A 159 -5.63 16.23 17.41
CA ILE A 159 -5.95 15.46 16.20
C ILE A 159 -6.87 16.31 15.32
N ASN A 160 -6.52 16.45 14.03
CA ASN A 160 -7.29 17.26 13.10
C ASN A 160 -8.76 16.78 13.03
N ASN A 161 -9.71 17.71 13.13
CA ASN A 161 -11.16 17.49 13.24
C ASN A 161 -11.63 16.68 14.47
N LEU A 162 -10.81 16.52 15.52
CA LEU A 162 -11.22 15.91 16.79
C LEU A 162 -11.03 16.89 17.96
N HIS A 163 -12.11 17.45 18.48
CA HIS A 163 -12.04 18.49 19.53
C HIS A 163 -11.31 17.96 20.79
N PRO A 164 -10.25 18.64 21.28
CA PRO A 164 -9.42 18.14 22.38
C PRO A 164 -10.22 17.92 23.68
N ASN A 165 -10.97 18.94 24.12
CA ASN A 165 -11.71 18.85 25.40
C ASN A 165 -12.93 17.92 25.33
N GLU A 166 -13.81 18.08 24.33
CA GLU A 166 -15.03 17.26 24.20
C GLU A 166 -14.76 15.77 23.97
N HIS A 167 -13.57 15.41 23.46
CA HIS A 167 -13.21 14.04 23.09
C HIS A 167 -11.93 13.54 23.78
N ALA A 168 -11.54 14.14 24.92
CA ALA A 168 -10.32 13.80 25.64
C ALA A 168 -10.17 12.28 25.93
N ASP A 169 -11.25 11.59 26.29
CA ASP A 169 -11.28 10.12 26.45
C ASP A 169 -10.82 9.37 25.18
N LEU A 170 -11.17 9.87 24.00
CA LEU A 170 -10.82 9.23 22.72
C LEU A 170 -9.34 9.46 22.36
N TYR A 171 -8.72 10.58 22.77
CA TYR A 171 -7.27 10.76 22.64
C TYR A 171 -6.51 9.67 23.39
N SER A 172 -6.83 9.44 24.67
CA SER A 172 -6.21 8.37 25.47
C SER A 172 -6.56 6.95 25.00
N VAL A 173 -7.62 6.77 24.22
CA VAL A 173 -7.86 5.50 23.51
C VAL A 173 -6.96 5.39 22.28
N ILE A 174 -6.82 6.44 21.47
CA ILE A 174 -5.99 6.45 20.25
C ILE A 174 -4.49 6.29 20.59
N GLU A 175 -4.01 6.88 21.69
CA GLU A 175 -2.66 6.64 22.24
C GLU A 175 -2.36 5.15 22.40
N ARG A 176 -3.32 4.36 22.90
CA ARG A 176 -3.17 2.90 23.04
C ARG A 176 -3.06 2.18 21.70
N PHE A 177 -3.66 2.69 20.63
CA PHE A 177 -3.51 2.12 19.28
C PHE A 177 -2.18 2.54 18.63
N ILE A 178 -1.72 3.76 18.88
CA ILE A 178 -0.39 4.23 18.45
C ILE A 178 0.71 3.40 19.13
N GLU A 179 0.69 3.28 20.47
CA GLU A 179 1.61 2.40 21.24
C GLU A 179 1.67 0.97 20.67
N LYS A 180 0.52 0.43 20.24
CA LYS A 180 0.40 -0.90 19.66
C LYS A 180 0.81 -1.02 18.20
N SER A 181 1.04 0.11 17.53
CA SER A 181 1.52 0.16 16.14
C SER A 181 3.04 0.29 16.07
N LEU A 182 3.67 0.97 17.05
CA LEU A 182 5.12 1.23 17.08
C LEU A 182 6.01 0.01 16.76
N PRO A 183 5.80 -1.20 17.31
CA PRO A 183 6.69 -2.33 17.01
C PRO A 183 6.57 -2.83 15.57
N ALA A 184 5.37 -2.78 14.98
CA ALA A 184 5.15 -3.19 13.59
C ALA A 184 5.68 -2.14 12.61
N TRP A 185 5.48 -0.85 12.91
CA TRP A 185 6.06 0.24 12.14
C TRP A 185 7.59 0.26 12.18
N GLU A 186 8.21 -0.02 13.33
CA GLU A 186 9.68 -0.16 13.43
C GLU A 186 10.22 -1.23 12.48
N ILE A 187 9.53 -2.38 12.42
CA ILE A 187 9.92 -3.50 11.56
C ILE A 187 9.78 -3.14 10.08
N ILE A 188 8.66 -2.52 9.69
CA ILE A 188 8.40 -2.10 8.30
C ILE A 188 9.39 -1.02 7.87
N TYR A 189 9.62 0.00 8.70
CA TYR A 189 10.52 1.12 8.41
C TYR A 189 11.99 0.71 8.19
N ASN A 190 12.43 -0.41 8.77
CA ASN A 190 13.79 -0.93 8.58
C ASN A 190 13.83 -2.16 7.62
N TRP A 191 12.70 -2.60 7.04
CA TRP A 191 12.60 -3.92 6.41
C TRP A 191 13.54 -4.11 5.22
N GLU A 192 13.54 -3.16 4.28
CA GLU A 192 14.35 -3.19 3.06
C GLU A 192 15.85 -3.44 3.37
N LYS A 193 16.33 -2.84 4.46
CA LYS A 193 17.72 -2.89 4.89
C LYS A 193 18.06 -4.12 5.73
N ASP A 194 17.21 -4.46 6.71
CA ASP A 194 17.55 -5.45 7.74
C ASP A 194 16.93 -6.85 7.45
N PHE A 195 15.78 -6.91 6.78
CA PHE A 195 14.96 -8.13 6.65
C PHE A 195 14.66 -8.59 5.20
N SER A 196 14.94 -7.75 4.19
CA SER A 196 14.69 -8.06 2.78
C SER A 196 15.29 -9.39 2.32
N VAL A 197 14.55 -10.16 1.53
CA VAL A 197 14.98 -11.49 1.11
C VAL A 197 14.40 -11.93 -0.24
N GLN A 198 15.23 -12.63 -1.02
CA GLN A 198 14.90 -13.23 -2.31
C GLN A 198 14.89 -14.76 -2.14
N ARG A 199 13.72 -15.40 -2.32
CA ARG A 199 13.54 -16.85 -2.07
C ARG A 199 13.95 -17.74 -3.22
N LEU A 200 13.54 -17.36 -4.42
CA LEU A 200 13.92 -17.98 -5.69
C LEU A 200 14.81 -16.98 -6.42
N ARG A 201 15.95 -17.44 -6.94
CA ARG A 201 16.92 -16.65 -7.70
C ARG A 201 17.18 -17.35 -9.02
N THR A 202 17.17 -16.59 -10.10
CA THR A 202 17.74 -17.01 -11.37
C THR A 202 18.24 -15.79 -12.11
N ASP A 203 19.38 -15.96 -12.75
CA ASP A 203 20.08 -15.07 -13.65
C ASP A 203 19.96 -15.55 -15.11
N GLU A 204 19.20 -16.62 -15.36
CA GLU A 204 18.92 -17.13 -16.71
C GLU A 204 17.44 -17.53 -16.92
N ALA A 205 16.92 -17.29 -18.13
CA ALA A 205 15.64 -17.83 -18.59
C ALA A 205 15.86 -18.50 -19.95
N GLY A 206 15.74 -19.83 -19.98
CA GLY A 206 15.93 -20.63 -21.19
C GLY A 206 15.67 -22.11 -20.94
N PHE A 207 15.91 -22.94 -21.94
CA PHE A 207 15.76 -24.39 -21.85
C PHE A 207 16.93 -25.07 -21.12
N GLY A 208 16.65 -26.21 -20.49
CA GLY A 208 17.65 -27.04 -19.82
C GLY A 208 18.53 -27.83 -20.79
N ASP A 209 19.33 -28.77 -20.26
CA ASP A 209 20.17 -29.66 -21.07
C ASP A 209 19.35 -30.35 -22.17
N CYS A 210 19.83 -30.25 -23.42
CA CYS A 210 19.15 -30.83 -24.58
C CYS A 210 18.93 -32.35 -24.39
N PRO A 211 17.68 -32.85 -24.43
CA PRO A 211 17.37 -34.26 -24.25
C PRO A 211 17.65 -35.11 -25.50
N CYS A 212 17.96 -34.49 -26.65
CA CYS A 212 18.12 -35.15 -27.94
C CYS A 212 19.49 -34.87 -28.62
N PRO A 213 20.62 -35.13 -27.93
CA PRO A 213 21.96 -34.85 -28.47
C PRO A 213 22.25 -35.59 -29.79
N GLU A 214 21.61 -36.73 -30.06
CA GLU A 214 21.75 -37.46 -31.33
C GLU A 214 21.11 -36.74 -32.53
N LEU A 215 20.18 -35.80 -32.31
CA LEU A 215 19.61 -34.93 -33.35
C LEU A 215 20.46 -33.65 -33.53
N CYS A 216 21.02 -33.12 -32.45
CA CYS A 216 21.67 -31.81 -32.42
C CYS A 216 23.21 -31.85 -32.61
N GLN A 217 23.81 -33.04 -32.74
CA GLN A 217 25.24 -33.21 -33.05
C GLN A 217 25.53 -33.46 -34.54
N LEU A 218 24.55 -33.18 -35.42
CA LEU A 218 24.64 -33.50 -36.85
C LEU A 218 25.30 -32.39 -37.70
N ASP A 219 25.21 -31.13 -37.29
CA ASP A 219 25.78 -29.99 -38.04
C ASP A 219 27.00 -29.40 -37.31
N ASP A 220 28.16 -29.44 -37.97
CA ASP A 220 29.43 -28.92 -37.44
C ASP A 220 29.43 -27.38 -37.48
N MET A 221 29.75 -26.75 -36.33
CA MET A 221 29.73 -25.30 -36.04
C MET A 221 28.33 -24.69 -35.81
N ASN A 222 28.02 -24.50 -34.51
CA ASN A 222 26.96 -23.61 -33.97
C ASN A 222 25.51 -24.13 -33.95
N CYS A 223 25.30 -25.41 -33.62
CA CYS A 223 23.97 -25.95 -33.29
C CYS A 223 23.40 -25.38 -31.97
N SER A 224 22.47 -24.43 -32.08
CA SER A 224 21.33 -24.29 -31.17
C SER A 224 20.40 -25.51 -31.27
N CYS A 225 19.58 -25.77 -30.25
CA CYS A 225 18.56 -26.81 -30.29
C CYS A 225 17.19 -26.17 -30.48
N GLU A 226 16.53 -26.44 -31.60
CA GLU A 226 15.39 -25.65 -32.09
C GLU A 226 14.19 -26.53 -32.47
N PRO A 227 12.95 -26.01 -32.46
CA PRO A 227 11.74 -26.78 -32.76
C PRO A 227 11.77 -27.54 -34.10
N TRP A 228 12.36 -26.94 -35.14
CA TRP A 228 12.43 -27.55 -36.48
C TRP A 228 13.31 -28.81 -36.54
N LYS A 229 14.19 -29.04 -35.56
CA LYS A 229 14.93 -30.31 -35.44
C LYS A 229 14.02 -31.49 -35.01
N ARG A 230 12.69 -31.28 -34.84
CA ARG A 230 11.71 -32.36 -34.65
C ARG A 230 11.80 -33.42 -35.75
N PRO A 231 11.83 -34.72 -35.39
CA PRO A 231 11.62 -35.81 -36.34
C PRO A 231 10.27 -35.72 -37.08
N VAL A 232 10.34 -35.63 -38.40
CA VAL A 232 9.20 -35.59 -39.33
C VAL A 232 8.40 -36.91 -39.26
N GLY A 233 7.07 -36.83 -39.24
CA GLY A 233 6.17 -37.97 -39.19
C GLY A 233 6.03 -38.73 -40.52
N GLU A 234 5.55 -39.97 -40.48
CA GLU A 234 5.44 -40.85 -41.68
C GLU A 234 4.46 -40.32 -42.76
N ASP A 235 3.51 -39.47 -42.38
CA ASP A 235 2.52 -38.82 -43.27
C ASP A 235 2.87 -37.37 -43.64
N GLU A 236 4.03 -36.85 -43.20
CA GLU A 236 4.50 -35.49 -43.51
C GLU A 236 5.51 -35.51 -44.67
N GLU A 237 5.57 -34.43 -45.47
CA GLU A 237 6.61 -34.30 -46.50
C GLU A 237 8.00 -34.12 -45.83
N PRO A 238 9.08 -34.72 -46.36
CA PRO A 238 10.43 -34.52 -45.84
C PRO A 238 10.87 -33.05 -45.94
N ARG A 239 11.62 -32.55 -44.95
CA ARG A 239 12.32 -31.26 -45.09
C ARG A 239 13.38 -31.39 -46.18
N ASP A 240 13.50 -30.39 -47.04
CA ASP A 240 14.64 -30.25 -47.95
C ASP A 240 15.79 -29.57 -47.18
N PRO A 241 17.00 -30.17 -47.10
CA PRO A 241 18.13 -29.57 -46.39
C PRO A 241 18.79 -28.39 -47.12
N ASP A 242 18.42 -28.12 -48.38
CA ASP A 242 18.89 -26.96 -49.14
C ASP A 242 17.87 -25.79 -49.13
N ASP A 243 16.77 -25.88 -48.36
CA ASP A 243 15.69 -24.88 -48.30
C ASP A 243 15.56 -24.21 -46.92
N GLU A 244 15.29 -22.91 -46.90
CA GLU A 244 15.22 -22.07 -45.69
C GLU A 244 13.76 -22.01 -45.15
N GLU A 245 13.03 -23.15 -45.17
CA GLU A 245 11.61 -23.28 -44.76
C GLU A 245 11.29 -22.58 -43.42
N GLN A 246 12.24 -22.62 -42.48
CA GLN A 246 12.09 -22.05 -41.14
C GLN A 246 11.91 -20.52 -41.10
N ASP A 247 12.36 -19.83 -42.16
CA ASP A 247 12.37 -18.37 -42.26
C ASP A 247 11.27 -17.85 -43.24
N ASP A 248 10.35 -18.73 -43.67
CA ASP A 248 9.20 -18.40 -44.54
C ASP A 248 7.94 -18.02 -43.73
N ASP A 249 7.27 -16.94 -44.15
CA ASP A 249 5.95 -16.52 -43.64
C ASP A 249 4.91 -17.67 -43.74
N GLU A 250 4.99 -18.54 -44.75
CA GLU A 250 4.07 -19.69 -44.90
C GLU A 250 4.31 -20.81 -43.87
N TYR A 251 5.50 -20.88 -43.25
CA TYR A 251 5.82 -21.88 -42.23
C TYR A 251 5.32 -21.48 -40.83
N GLU A 252 5.42 -20.22 -40.43
CA GLU A 252 5.09 -19.81 -39.04
C GLU A 252 3.60 -20.05 -38.70
N ASP A 253 2.69 -19.81 -39.65
CA ASP A 253 1.25 -20.07 -39.49
C ASP A 253 0.87 -21.56 -39.72
N SER A 254 1.82 -22.41 -40.14
CA SER A 254 1.57 -23.79 -40.60
C SER A 254 1.18 -24.78 -39.50
N GLU A 255 0.64 -25.95 -39.87
CA GLU A 255 0.47 -27.06 -38.91
C GLU A 255 1.81 -27.74 -38.57
N ARG A 256 2.84 -27.64 -39.43
CA ARG A 256 4.18 -28.20 -39.14
C ARG A 256 4.83 -27.45 -37.98
N LYS A 257 4.85 -26.11 -38.00
CA LYS A 257 5.36 -25.27 -36.89
C LYS A 257 4.67 -25.60 -35.58
N LYS A 258 3.33 -25.78 -35.58
CA LYS A 258 2.57 -26.19 -34.38
C LYS A 258 2.98 -27.56 -33.83
N LEU A 259 3.35 -28.52 -34.69
CA LEU A 259 3.85 -29.84 -34.28
C LEU A 259 5.31 -29.78 -33.79
N ASP A 260 6.15 -29.01 -34.48
CA ASP A 260 7.55 -28.72 -34.13
C ASP A 260 7.64 -28.10 -32.73
N ASP A 261 6.89 -27.00 -32.52
CA ASP A 261 6.72 -26.33 -31.23
C ASP A 261 6.18 -27.30 -30.16
N ALA A 262 5.09 -28.03 -30.44
CA ALA A 262 4.49 -28.93 -29.46
C ALA A 262 5.44 -30.08 -29.04
N TRP A 263 6.26 -30.61 -29.95
CA TRP A 263 7.30 -31.57 -29.63
C TRP A 263 8.40 -30.93 -28.76
N PHE A 264 8.91 -29.78 -29.17
CA PHE A 264 9.98 -29.08 -28.47
C PHE A 264 9.54 -28.77 -27.03
N PHE A 265 8.35 -28.21 -26.88
CA PHE A 265 7.72 -27.85 -25.61
C PHE A 265 7.31 -29.03 -24.72
N ALA A 266 7.21 -30.24 -25.27
CA ALA A 266 6.94 -31.48 -24.52
C ALA A 266 8.22 -32.26 -24.15
N THR A 267 9.36 -31.92 -24.75
CA THR A 267 10.65 -32.60 -24.55
C THR A 267 11.67 -31.74 -23.81
N HIS A 268 11.75 -30.46 -24.13
CA HIS A 268 12.67 -29.49 -23.55
C HIS A 268 12.02 -28.80 -22.35
N ALA A 269 12.50 -29.13 -21.15
CA ALA A 269 12.09 -28.44 -19.93
C ALA A 269 12.75 -27.06 -19.86
N VAL A 270 11.99 -26.03 -19.49
CA VAL A 270 12.53 -24.71 -19.12
C VAL A 270 13.28 -24.85 -17.79
N LYS A 271 14.43 -24.17 -17.67
CA LYS A 271 15.16 -24.04 -16.41
C LYS A 271 14.32 -23.22 -15.42
N LEU A 272 13.89 -23.84 -14.33
CA LEU A 272 13.12 -23.19 -13.27
C LEU A 272 13.94 -23.12 -11.97
N PRO A 273 13.93 -21.98 -11.25
CA PRO A 273 14.59 -21.89 -9.95
C PRO A 273 13.82 -22.70 -8.90
N ASP A 274 14.51 -23.65 -8.26
CA ASP A 274 14.00 -24.38 -7.09
C ASP A 274 14.34 -23.63 -5.78
N ALA A 275 13.75 -24.05 -4.66
CA ALA A 275 14.02 -23.48 -3.35
C ALA A 275 15.48 -23.69 -2.92
N ASP A 276 16.14 -22.59 -2.53
CA ASP A 276 17.47 -22.59 -1.92
C ASP A 276 17.55 -23.60 -0.75
N PRO A 277 18.51 -24.55 -0.73
CA PRO A 277 18.76 -25.43 0.41
C PRO A 277 19.03 -24.68 1.74
N LEU A 278 19.35 -23.38 1.67
CA LEU A 278 19.49 -22.46 2.80
C LEU A 278 18.23 -21.62 3.10
N ALA A 279 17.06 -21.93 2.52
CA ALA A 279 15.80 -21.20 2.71
C ALA A 279 15.40 -21.01 4.18
N GLU A 280 15.85 -21.88 5.09
CA GLU A 280 15.68 -21.64 6.53
C GLU A 280 16.31 -20.33 7.03
N LYS A 281 17.30 -19.77 6.34
CA LYS A 281 17.95 -18.49 6.64
C LYS A 281 17.23 -17.29 6.00
N HIS A 282 16.19 -17.53 5.20
CA HIS A 282 15.47 -16.47 4.49
C HIS A 282 14.56 -15.67 5.42
N VAL A 283 13.91 -16.33 6.39
CA VAL A 283 13.20 -15.64 7.49
C VAL A 283 14.23 -15.10 8.48
N ARG A 284 14.71 -13.88 8.21
CA ARG A 284 15.68 -13.15 9.04
C ARG A 284 15.10 -12.60 10.34
N ILE A 285 13.80 -12.30 10.36
CA ILE A 285 13.11 -11.68 11.49
C ILE A 285 12.77 -12.71 12.58
N ASP A 286 13.07 -12.36 13.82
CA ASP A 286 12.69 -13.08 15.04
C ASP A 286 12.16 -12.14 16.13
N SER A 287 11.77 -12.69 17.29
CA SER A 287 11.19 -11.92 18.39
C SER A 287 12.13 -10.91 19.05
N SER A 288 13.45 -11.05 18.91
CA SER A 288 14.42 -10.09 19.46
C SER A 288 14.44 -8.76 18.70
N HIS A 289 13.99 -8.78 17.45
CA HIS A 289 13.86 -7.59 16.60
C HIS A 289 12.62 -6.75 16.93
N VAL A 290 11.63 -7.32 17.63
CA VAL A 290 10.38 -6.64 17.97
C VAL A 290 10.59 -5.73 19.19
N LYS A 291 11.03 -4.50 18.91
CA LYS A 291 11.32 -3.48 19.94
C LYS A 291 10.10 -3.18 20.80
N THR A 292 10.34 -2.97 22.09
CA THR A 292 9.32 -2.51 23.06
C THR A 292 9.50 -1.05 23.47
N HIS A 293 10.63 -0.44 23.11
CA HIS A 293 11.05 0.94 23.40
C HIS A 293 12.21 1.32 22.46
N GLY A 294 12.71 2.55 22.54
CA GLY A 294 13.83 3.01 21.70
C GLY A 294 13.54 3.13 20.20
N PHE A 295 12.25 3.25 19.84
CA PHE A 295 11.77 3.31 18.46
C PHE A 295 12.42 4.42 17.62
N PHE A 296 12.53 4.16 16.31
CA PHE A 296 13.08 5.05 15.29
C PHE A 296 14.41 5.69 15.71
N ASN A 297 15.33 4.86 16.21
CA ASN A 297 16.63 5.24 16.77
C ASN A 297 16.54 6.21 17.97
N ASN A 298 15.58 5.99 18.87
CA ASN A 298 15.28 6.81 20.05
C ASN A 298 14.76 8.23 19.74
N LYS A 299 14.03 8.40 18.62
CA LYS A 299 13.31 9.66 18.34
C LYS A 299 12.36 10.00 19.50
N SER A 300 12.38 11.26 19.93
CA SER A 300 11.52 11.79 21.00
C SER A 300 10.13 12.21 20.51
N GLN A 301 9.96 12.34 19.19
CA GLN A 301 8.73 12.75 18.53
C GLN A 301 8.59 12.02 17.19
N ILE A 302 7.37 11.64 16.82
CA ILE A 302 6.95 11.22 15.48
C ILE A 302 5.64 11.93 15.11
N GLN A 303 5.23 11.88 13.85
CA GLN A 303 4.00 12.49 13.37
C GLN A 303 3.04 11.42 12.84
N VAL A 304 1.76 11.50 13.22
CA VAL A 304 0.74 10.51 12.87
C VAL A 304 -0.54 11.19 12.40
N ILE A 305 -1.04 10.80 11.23
CA ILE A 305 -2.36 11.20 10.73
C ILE A 305 -3.39 10.14 11.17
N VAL A 306 -4.52 10.58 11.73
CA VAL A 306 -5.56 9.70 12.28
C VAL A 306 -6.85 9.80 11.45
N LYS A 307 -7.39 8.66 11.02
CA LYS A 307 -8.56 8.58 10.13
C LYS A 307 -9.51 7.48 10.60
N LEU A 308 -10.77 7.83 10.85
CA LEU A 308 -11.83 6.86 11.12
C LEU A 308 -12.64 6.63 9.84
N ALA A 309 -12.80 5.36 9.45
CA ALA A 309 -13.49 4.99 8.21
C ALA A 309 -14.58 3.94 8.48
N ASN A 310 -15.81 4.26 8.09
CA ASN A 310 -16.98 3.40 8.25
C ASN A 310 -17.63 3.14 6.88
N ILE A 311 -17.80 1.86 6.51
CA ILE A 311 -18.64 1.44 5.39
C ILE A 311 -19.93 0.85 5.97
N HIS A 312 -21.08 1.33 5.53
CA HIS A 312 -22.40 0.86 5.94
C HIS A 312 -23.18 0.31 4.74
N LEU A 313 -23.80 -0.86 4.91
CA LEU A 313 -24.66 -1.52 3.93
C LEU A 313 -26.10 -1.62 4.49
N THR A 314 -27.09 -1.46 3.60
CA THR A 314 -28.52 -1.62 3.93
C THR A 314 -29.17 -2.61 2.95
N PRO A 315 -30.36 -3.15 3.23
CA PRO A 315 -31.06 -3.99 2.26
C PRO A 315 -31.25 -3.32 0.89
N ASP A 316 -31.37 -1.99 0.86
CA ASP A 316 -31.52 -1.15 -0.34
C ASP A 316 -30.19 -0.91 -1.08
N LYS A 317 -29.06 -0.92 -0.37
CA LYS A 317 -27.69 -0.88 -0.92
C LYS A 317 -26.86 -2.01 -0.29
N PRO A 318 -27.07 -3.27 -0.74
CA PRO A 318 -26.61 -4.46 -0.03
C PRO A 318 -25.16 -4.84 -0.33
N SER A 319 -24.45 -4.10 -1.19
CA SER A 319 -23.10 -4.41 -1.68
C SER A 319 -22.20 -3.18 -1.79
N TYR A 320 -20.94 -3.36 -1.43
CA TYR A 320 -19.81 -2.48 -1.71
C TYR A 320 -19.02 -3.07 -2.90
N PRO A 321 -18.79 -2.31 -3.99
CA PRO A 321 -18.21 -2.83 -5.22
C PRO A 321 -16.69 -3.04 -5.17
N GLY A 322 -16.03 -2.66 -4.08
CA GLY A 322 -14.58 -2.53 -3.98
C GLY A 322 -14.15 -1.06 -3.84
N GLY A 323 -12.89 -0.83 -3.47
CA GLY A 323 -12.21 0.46 -3.62
C GLY A 323 -11.29 0.44 -4.85
N SER A 324 -10.82 1.62 -5.30
CA SER A 324 -9.74 1.70 -6.28
C SER A 324 -8.41 1.25 -5.67
N TRP A 325 -7.44 0.89 -6.51
CA TRP A 325 -6.05 0.82 -6.11
C TRP A 325 -5.54 2.20 -5.70
N HIS A 326 -4.62 2.23 -4.73
CA HIS A 326 -3.94 3.45 -4.29
C HIS A 326 -2.82 3.20 -3.27
N THR A 327 -1.94 4.19 -3.12
CA THR A 327 -1.21 4.50 -1.88
C THR A 327 -2.01 5.51 -1.03
N GLU A 328 -1.65 5.72 0.25
CA GLU A 328 -2.32 6.69 1.12
C GLU A 328 -1.56 8.03 1.17
N GLY A 329 -2.27 9.13 0.91
CA GLY A 329 -1.70 10.48 0.86
C GLY A 329 -1.13 10.89 -0.50
N GLN A 330 -0.22 11.86 -0.45
CA GLN A 330 0.68 12.31 -1.52
C GLN A 330 2.07 12.56 -0.89
N LEU A 331 3.11 12.88 -1.68
CA LEU A 331 4.47 12.97 -1.14
C LEU A 331 4.63 14.10 -0.11
N ASN A 332 3.85 15.20 -0.17
CA ASN A 332 3.87 16.27 0.83
C ASN A 332 3.37 15.86 2.22
N GLU A 333 2.77 14.67 2.34
CA GLU A 333 2.35 14.09 3.62
C GLU A 333 3.35 13.07 4.15
N HIS A 334 4.38 12.71 3.36
CA HIS A 334 5.49 11.84 3.73
C HIS A 334 5.08 10.55 4.48
N ILE A 335 3.92 9.97 4.13
CA ILE A 335 3.40 8.76 4.77
C ILE A 335 4.28 7.57 4.35
N VAL A 336 4.93 6.92 5.31
CA VAL A 336 5.80 5.74 5.09
C VAL A 336 5.14 4.42 5.45
N SER A 337 4.16 4.41 6.37
CA SER A 337 3.46 3.19 6.75
C SER A 337 2.05 3.42 7.29
N THR A 338 1.14 2.50 6.98
CA THR A 338 -0.25 2.49 7.44
C THR A 338 -0.47 1.40 8.48
N ALA A 339 -1.26 1.71 9.52
CA ALA A 339 -1.83 0.74 10.46
C ALA A 339 -3.37 0.78 10.41
N LEU A 340 -4.02 -0.35 10.17
CA LEU A 340 -5.49 -0.50 10.10
C LEU A 340 -6.01 -1.43 11.18
N PHE A 341 -6.98 -0.97 11.98
CA PHE A 341 -7.62 -1.73 13.05
C PHE A 341 -9.10 -1.97 12.78
N TYR A 342 -9.47 -3.23 12.50
CA TYR A 342 -10.85 -3.66 12.23
C TYR A 342 -11.66 -3.85 13.53
N TYR A 343 -11.95 -2.73 14.18
CA TYR A 343 -12.48 -2.69 15.55
C TYR A 343 -13.97 -3.04 15.67
N ASN A 344 -14.75 -2.90 14.60
CA ASN A 344 -16.15 -3.33 14.58
C ASN A 344 -16.58 -3.75 13.16
N SER A 345 -17.17 -4.93 13.01
CA SER A 345 -17.68 -5.43 11.74
C SER A 345 -18.86 -6.37 12.01
N GLU A 346 -19.97 -6.18 11.31
CA GLU A 346 -21.22 -6.91 11.55
C GLU A 346 -22.00 -7.12 10.25
N ASN A 347 -22.55 -8.33 10.09
CA ASN A 347 -23.44 -8.71 8.99
C ASN A 347 -22.91 -8.45 7.57
N ILE A 348 -21.62 -8.69 7.33
CA ILE A 348 -21.02 -8.65 5.98
C ILE A 348 -20.36 -9.99 5.64
N THR A 349 -20.20 -10.25 4.34
CA THR A 349 -19.35 -11.35 3.84
C THR A 349 -17.88 -11.11 4.15
N GLU A 350 -17.07 -12.16 4.04
CA GLU A 350 -15.61 -11.98 4.04
C GLU A 350 -15.17 -11.02 2.92
N CYS A 351 -14.08 -10.31 3.20
CA CYS A 351 -13.39 -9.39 2.31
C CYS A 351 -11.91 -9.35 2.69
N THR A 352 -11.11 -8.80 1.78
CA THR A 352 -9.66 -8.71 1.87
C THR A 352 -9.19 -7.26 1.72
N LEU A 353 -7.93 -7.05 2.05
CA LEU A 353 -7.11 -5.96 1.54
C LEU A 353 -6.11 -6.62 0.59
N ASP A 354 -6.17 -6.25 -0.67
CA ASP A 354 -5.35 -6.83 -1.74
C ASP A 354 -4.21 -5.86 -2.05
N PHE A 355 -3.05 -6.38 -2.44
CA PHE A 355 -1.81 -5.61 -2.63
C PHE A 355 -1.19 -5.90 -4.01
N ARG A 356 -0.72 -4.84 -4.69
CA ARG A 356 0.09 -4.92 -5.91
C ARG A 356 1.31 -3.99 -5.81
N THR A 357 2.33 -4.28 -6.60
CA THR A 357 3.54 -3.45 -6.76
C THR A 357 3.97 -3.43 -8.22
N SER A 358 4.70 -2.40 -8.62
CA SER A 358 5.53 -2.48 -9.81
C SER A 358 6.63 -3.50 -9.58
N ALA A 359 6.94 -4.31 -10.59
CA ALA A 359 8.25 -4.94 -10.73
C ALA A 359 9.29 -3.90 -11.18
N ASN A 360 10.58 -4.26 -11.11
CA ASN A 360 11.66 -3.49 -11.73
C ASN A 360 11.88 -4.04 -13.15
N GLY A 361 11.58 -3.22 -14.17
CA GLY A 361 11.74 -3.61 -15.57
C GLY A 361 13.22 -3.62 -15.96
N ASP A 362 13.86 -2.47 -15.78
CA ASP A 362 15.25 -2.19 -16.17
C ASP A 362 16.24 -3.19 -15.56
N GLU A 363 16.11 -3.51 -14.26
CA GLU A 363 16.98 -4.48 -13.56
C GLU A 363 16.80 -5.92 -14.07
N LEU A 364 15.60 -6.29 -14.54
CA LEU A 364 15.38 -7.62 -15.13
C LEU A 364 15.96 -7.71 -16.55
N ASP A 365 15.86 -6.66 -17.36
CA ASP A 365 16.44 -6.64 -18.72
C ASP A 365 17.98 -6.48 -18.68
N GLU A 366 18.54 -5.82 -17.66
CA GLU A 366 20.00 -5.72 -17.46
C GLU A 366 20.65 -6.99 -16.84
N GLU A 367 19.97 -7.73 -15.95
CA GLU A 367 20.56 -8.90 -15.27
C GLU A 367 20.15 -10.28 -15.83
N LEU A 368 19.08 -10.42 -16.62
CA LEU A 368 18.59 -11.73 -17.08
C LEU A 368 19.26 -12.19 -18.38
N SER A 369 19.93 -13.34 -18.34
CA SER A 369 20.42 -14.04 -19.54
C SER A 369 19.30 -14.85 -20.20
N TYR A 370 18.82 -14.43 -21.37
CA TYR A 370 17.83 -15.18 -22.17
C TYR A 370 18.26 -15.30 -23.64
N GLU A 371 17.75 -16.31 -24.35
CA GLU A 371 17.96 -16.46 -25.79
C GLU A 371 16.99 -15.56 -26.57
N GLN A 372 17.44 -15.04 -27.72
CA GLN A 372 16.64 -14.17 -28.57
C GLN A 372 15.33 -14.87 -28.98
N ASN A 373 14.21 -14.15 -28.86
CA ASN A 373 12.85 -14.64 -29.09
C ASN A 373 12.32 -15.69 -28.08
N ASP A 374 13.08 -16.12 -27.05
CA ASP A 374 12.57 -17.03 -26.00
C ASP A 374 11.71 -16.33 -24.93
N HIS A 375 10.68 -15.62 -25.39
CA HIS A 375 9.61 -15.08 -24.55
C HIS A 375 8.88 -16.18 -23.76
N ARG A 376 8.97 -17.44 -24.21
CA ARG A 376 8.33 -18.58 -23.56
C ARG A 376 9.00 -18.93 -22.24
N SER A 377 10.33 -19.02 -22.17
CA SER A 377 11.03 -19.30 -20.91
C SER A 377 10.83 -18.15 -19.92
N ILE A 378 10.83 -16.90 -20.39
CA ILE A 378 10.51 -15.73 -19.56
C ILE A 378 9.08 -15.85 -18.97
N GLU A 379 8.06 -16.12 -19.80
CA GLU A 379 6.69 -16.31 -19.30
C GLU A 379 6.59 -17.52 -18.36
N ARG A 380 7.26 -18.63 -18.69
CA ARG A 380 7.22 -19.87 -17.91
C ARG A 380 7.88 -19.71 -16.54
N THR A 381 8.92 -18.89 -16.42
CA THR A 381 9.70 -18.67 -15.18
C THR A 381 9.10 -17.56 -14.31
N PHE A 382 8.75 -16.41 -14.89
CA PHE A 382 8.33 -15.22 -14.14
C PHE A 382 6.82 -14.93 -14.19
N ALA A 383 6.05 -15.63 -15.03
CA ALA A 383 4.65 -15.35 -15.32
C ALA A 383 4.37 -13.92 -15.85
N VAL A 384 5.39 -13.29 -16.46
CA VAL A 384 5.29 -12.00 -17.17
C VAL A 384 5.19 -12.23 -18.67
N GLN A 385 4.61 -11.28 -19.40
CA GLN A 385 4.46 -11.33 -20.86
C GLN A 385 4.94 -10.01 -21.45
N GLN A 386 5.55 -10.06 -22.64
CA GLN A 386 5.90 -8.88 -23.42
C GLN A 386 4.65 -8.00 -23.66
N TYR A 387 4.82 -6.68 -23.57
CA TYR A 387 3.78 -5.66 -23.69
C TYR A 387 2.60 -5.76 -22.70
N GLN A 388 2.70 -6.59 -21.64
CA GLN A 388 1.79 -6.52 -20.48
C GLN A 388 2.37 -5.60 -19.39
N SER A 389 1.51 -5.10 -18.51
CA SER A 389 1.91 -4.19 -17.42
C SER A 389 2.92 -4.83 -16.47
N ILE A 390 3.84 -4.01 -15.95
CA ILE A 390 4.83 -4.40 -14.93
C ILE A 390 4.21 -4.57 -13.52
N PHE A 391 2.90 -4.36 -13.36
CA PHE A 391 2.22 -4.50 -12.07
C PHE A 391 1.89 -5.94 -11.70
N GLN A 392 2.48 -6.41 -10.60
CA GLN A 392 2.26 -7.74 -10.05
C GLN A 392 1.36 -7.69 -8.81
N ASN A 393 0.28 -8.49 -8.83
CA ASN A 393 -0.58 -8.70 -7.68
C ASN A 393 0.11 -9.66 -6.68
N ILE A 394 0.78 -9.11 -5.67
CA ILE A 394 1.60 -9.90 -4.73
C ILE A 394 0.79 -10.72 -3.72
N GLY A 395 -0.51 -10.43 -3.56
CA GLY A 395 -1.44 -11.23 -2.76
C GLY A 395 -2.41 -10.39 -1.93
N SER A 396 -3.04 -11.02 -0.94
CA SER A 396 -4.08 -10.39 -0.13
C SER A 396 -4.15 -10.87 1.32
N VAL A 397 -4.81 -10.08 2.17
CA VAL A 397 -5.03 -10.41 3.58
C VAL A 397 -6.49 -10.17 3.99
N VAL A 398 -7.17 -11.21 4.45
CA VAL A 398 -8.56 -11.15 4.96
C VAL A 398 -8.73 -10.09 6.06
N THR A 399 -9.75 -9.24 5.95
CA THR A 399 -10.00 -8.09 6.83
C THR A 399 -11.15 -8.33 7.81
N LYS A 400 -10.96 -9.30 8.72
CA LYS A 400 -11.94 -9.69 9.75
C LYS A 400 -11.93 -8.80 11.00
N LEU A 401 -13.03 -8.82 11.75
CA LEU A 401 -13.13 -8.24 13.10
C LEU A 401 -11.98 -8.74 14.01
N GLY A 402 -11.38 -7.82 14.78
CA GLY A 402 -10.30 -8.13 15.71
C GLY A 402 -8.89 -8.05 15.10
N ARG A 403 -8.77 -8.01 13.76
CA ARG A 403 -7.48 -7.94 13.08
C ARG A 403 -6.90 -6.52 13.08
N ALA A 404 -5.59 -6.43 13.28
CA ALA A 404 -4.76 -5.31 12.87
C ALA A 404 -3.94 -5.68 11.63
N LEU A 405 -3.74 -4.73 10.71
CA LEU A 405 -2.81 -4.82 9.57
C LEU A 405 -1.84 -3.64 9.62
N PHE A 406 -0.59 -3.87 9.24
CA PHE A 406 0.46 -2.86 9.10
C PHE A 406 1.17 -3.09 7.77
N PHE A 407 1.42 -2.04 6.99
CA PHE A 407 2.08 -2.14 5.68
C PHE A 407 2.82 -0.85 5.32
N PRO A 408 3.88 -0.89 4.49
CA PRO A 408 4.53 0.30 3.95
C PRO A 408 3.58 1.05 3.00
N ASN A 409 3.85 2.33 2.76
CA ASN A 409 3.14 3.09 1.73
C ASN A 409 3.71 2.86 0.30
N LEU A 410 4.56 1.85 0.14
CA LEU A 410 5.16 1.42 -1.13
C LEU A 410 4.25 0.46 -1.92
N LEU A 411 3.24 -0.11 -1.27
CA LEU A 411 2.33 -1.08 -1.88
C LEU A 411 1.01 -0.41 -2.22
N GLN A 412 0.67 -0.36 -3.51
CA GLN A 412 -0.68 -0.03 -3.91
C GLN A 412 -1.63 -1.11 -3.38
N HIS A 413 -2.73 -0.69 -2.78
CA HIS A 413 -3.70 -1.58 -2.16
C HIS A 413 -5.13 -1.18 -2.50
N HIS A 414 -6.04 -2.16 -2.47
CA HIS A 414 -7.46 -1.91 -2.59
C HIS A 414 -8.28 -2.81 -1.65
N VAL A 415 -9.48 -2.36 -1.29
CA VAL A 415 -10.44 -3.15 -0.51
C VAL A 415 -11.31 -3.94 -1.48
N SER A 416 -11.30 -5.25 -1.39
CA SER A 416 -12.08 -6.11 -2.30
C SER A 416 -13.60 -6.02 -2.06
N PRO A 417 -14.43 -6.44 -3.04
CA PRO A 417 -15.89 -6.29 -2.96
C PRO A 417 -16.52 -7.12 -1.82
N PHE A 418 -17.58 -6.60 -1.19
CA PHE A 418 -18.34 -7.36 -0.20
C PHE A 418 -19.82 -6.98 -0.15
N ARG A 419 -20.63 -7.83 0.48
CA ARG A 419 -22.08 -7.65 0.60
C ARG A 419 -22.59 -8.03 1.98
N LEU A 420 -23.88 -7.76 2.24
CA LEU A 420 -24.57 -8.25 3.44
C LEU A 420 -24.52 -9.78 3.50
N ALA A 421 -24.28 -10.34 4.70
CA ALA A 421 -24.36 -11.79 4.93
C ALA A 421 -25.82 -12.26 5.07
N ASP A 422 -26.62 -11.50 5.82
CA ASP A 422 -28.08 -11.55 5.84
C ASP A 422 -28.61 -10.27 5.15
N PRO A 423 -29.10 -10.36 3.90
CA PRO A 423 -29.62 -9.22 3.14
C PRO A 423 -30.83 -8.52 3.77
N THR A 424 -31.49 -9.10 4.77
CA THR A 424 -32.66 -8.50 5.43
C THR A 424 -32.29 -7.49 6.51
N LYS A 425 -31.02 -7.47 6.93
CA LYS A 425 -30.50 -6.63 8.02
C LYS A 425 -29.45 -5.65 7.48
N LYS A 426 -29.24 -4.55 8.20
CA LYS A 426 -28.08 -3.66 7.93
C LYS A 426 -26.78 -4.35 8.33
N GLY A 427 -25.66 -3.88 7.80
CA GLY A 427 -24.32 -4.35 8.14
C GLY A 427 -23.30 -3.22 8.02
N HIS A 428 -22.11 -3.40 8.60
CA HIS A 428 -21.05 -2.40 8.58
C HIS A 428 -19.66 -2.98 8.76
N ARG A 429 -18.65 -2.21 8.34
CA ARG A 429 -17.23 -2.38 8.61
C ARG A 429 -16.68 -1.04 9.10
N LYS A 430 -16.04 -1.03 10.26
CA LYS A 430 -15.47 0.17 10.89
C LYS A 430 -13.99 -0.03 11.18
N ILE A 431 -13.21 0.99 10.84
CA ILE A 431 -11.76 0.94 10.80
C ILE A 431 -11.20 2.20 11.48
N LEU A 432 -10.21 2.02 12.35
CA LEU A 432 -9.27 3.08 12.70
C LEU A 432 -8.03 2.90 11.83
N ALA A 433 -7.71 3.91 11.03
CA ALA A 433 -6.48 4.01 10.27
C ALA A 433 -5.55 5.03 10.94
N LEU A 434 -4.28 4.67 11.08
CA LEU A 434 -3.20 5.53 11.52
C LEU A 434 -2.13 5.52 10.43
N PHE A 435 -1.68 6.68 9.99
CA PHE A 435 -0.60 6.81 9.02
C PHE A 435 0.62 7.41 9.71
N LEU A 436 1.72 6.68 9.68
CA LEU A 436 3.02 7.16 10.14
C LEU A 436 3.62 8.03 9.04
N VAL A 437 3.82 9.31 9.36
CA VAL A 437 4.69 10.21 8.61
C VAL A 437 6.13 9.83 8.90
N ASP A 438 7.01 9.91 7.91
CA ASP A 438 8.43 9.56 7.99
C ASP A 438 9.09 10.10 9.28
N PRO A 439 9.50 9.24 10.24
CA PRO A 439 10.21 9.66 11.44
C PRO A 439 11.52 10.41 11.18
N ALA A 440 12.11 10.36 9.98
CA ALA A 440 13.28 11.15 9.63
C ALA A 440 12.94 12.64 9.35
N ILE A 441 11.72 12.93 8.90
CA ILE A 441 11.25 14.24 8.42
C ILE A 441 10.28 14.84 9.46
N GLU A 442 10.10 16.18 9.44
CA GLU A 442 9.09 16.87 10.24
C GLU A 442 8.31 17.79 9.30
N ILE A 443 7.01 17.54 9.14
CA ILE A 443 6.11 18.31 8.26
C ILE A 443 5.19 19.23 9.08
N VAL A 444 4.55 20.18 8.39
CA VAL A 444 3.54 21.06 9.01
C VAL A 444 2.42 20.23 9.63
N SER A 445 2.23 20.34 10.94
CA SER A 445 1.26 19.57 11.71
C SER A 445 0.23 20.46 12.42
N THR A 446 -0.69 19.84 13.16
CA THR A 446 -1.59 20.54 14.08
C THR A 446 -0.89 21.23 15.25
N SER A 447 0.43 21.03 15.45
CA SER A 447 1.21 21.89 16.35
C SER A 447 1.63 23.22 15.70
N ASN A 448 1.61 23.32 14.37
CA ASN A 448 1.83 24.57 13.65
C ASN A 448 0.52 25.23 13.19
N VAL A 449 -0.53 24.45 12.97
CA VAL A 449 -1.84 24.93 12.48
C VAL A 449 -2.84 24.98 13.63
N PRO A 450 -3.32 26.17 14.06
CA PRO A 450 -4.38 26.26 15.05
C PRO A 450 -5.70 25.63 14.56
N PRO A 451 -6.61 25.27 15.46
CA PRO A 451 -7.95 24.83 15.09
C PRO A 451 -8.65 25.84 14.17
N GLN A 452 -9.17 25.34 13.06
CA GLN A 452 -9.80 26.15 12.00
C GLN A 452 -11.34 26.14 12.10
N GLN A 453 -11.91 25.25 12.90
CA GLN A 453 -13.34 24.95 12.98
C GLN A 453 -14.11 26.03 13.76
N LYS A 454 -14.99 26.79 13.09
CA LYS A 454 -15.76 27.90 13.70
C LYS A 454 -16.61 27.52 14.91
N HIS A 455 -17.07 26.27 15.01
CA HIS A 455 -17.85 25.82 16.17
C HIS A 455 -16.99 25.58 17.44
N TRP A 456 -15.67 25.39 17.32
CA TRP A 456 -14.77 25.29 18.49
C TRP A 456 -14.48 26.68 19.09
N TRP A 457 -14.60 27.73 18.27
CA TRP A 457 -14.49 29.14 18.69
C TRP A 457 -15.60 29.56 19.65
N LEU A 458 -16.86 29.22 19.35
CA LEU A 458 -18.04 29.69 20.09
C LEU A 458 -18.07 29.25 21.56
N GLY A 459 -17.38 28.17 21.92
CA GLY A 459 -17.18 27.74 23.31
C GLY A 459 -15.95 28.34 24.01
N THR A 460 -15.05 29.01 23.27
CA THR A 460 -13.74 29.46 23.75
C THR A 460 -13.54 30.99 23.66
N THR A 461 -14.44 31.75 23.04
CA THR A 461 -14.35 33.22 22.92
C THR A 461 -14.54 33.98 24.24
N GLY A 462 -13.52 33.93 25.10
CA GLY A 462 -13.01 35.19 25.66
C GLY A 462 -12.23 35.90 24.55
N LEU A 463 -12.72 37.03 24.04
CA LEU A 463 -11.87 37.92 23.24
C LEU A 463 -10.89 38.59 24.19
N ASP A 464 -9.71 37.99 24.36
CA ASP A 464 -8.89 38.19 25.55
C ASP A 464 -8.05 39.48 25.54
N GLY A 465 -8.75 40.61 25.52
CA GLY A 465 -8.25 41.92 25.95
C GLY A 465 -8.14 42.06 27.48
N GLY A 466 -8.12 40.95 28.23
CA GLY A 466 -7.92 40.92 29.68
C GLY A 466 -9.08 41.43 30.52
N GLN A 467 -10.32 41.41 30.02
CA GLN A 467 -11.51 41.90 30.75
C GLN A 467 -12.68 40.91 30.87
N GLY A 468 -12.56 39.67 30.36
CA GLY A 468 -13.47 38.56 30.69
C GLY A 468 -14.17 37.90 29.50
N VAL A 469 -14.87 36.80 29.80
CA VAL A 469 -15.60 35.97 28.84
C VAL A 469 -16.81 36.72 28.28
N LEU A 470 -17.00 36.69 26.96
CA LEU A 470 -18.18 37.28 26.32
C LEU A 470 -19.41 36.35 26.48
N PRO A 471 -20.62 36.91 26.64
CA PRO A 471 -21.86 36.17 26.44
C PRO A 471 -21.88 35.49 25.07
N ALA A 472 -22.38 34.24 24.99
CA ALA A 472 -22.39 33.46 23.75
C ALA A 472 -23.03 34.21 22.57
N GLU A 473 -24.14 34.92 22.82
CA GLU A 473 -24.84 35.78 21.85
C GLU A 473 -23.92 36.84 21.19
N LEU A 474 -22.93 37.35 21.92
CA LEU A 474 -21.92 38.30 21.40
C LEU A 474 -20.72 37.60 20.78
N GLY A 475 -20.40 36.37 21.21
CA GLY A 475 -19.41 35.51 20.53
C GLY A 475 -19.89 35.07 19.15
N GLU A 476 -21.16 34.69 19.03
CA GLU A 476 -21.85 34.37 17.78
C GLU A 476 -21.88 35.59 16.84
N LEU A 477 -22.32 36.76 17.32
CA LEU A 477 -22.32 38.00 16.54
C LEU A 477 -20.94 38.41 16.04
N VAL A 478 -19.87 38.25 16.83
CA VAL A 478 -18.52 38.51 16.34
C VAL A 478 -18.12 37.46 15.31
N ALA A 479 -18.33 36.17 15.59
CA ALA A 479 -17.92 35.09 14.70
C ALA A 479 -18.64 35.11 13.34
N ASP A 480 -19.86 35.66 13.25
CA ASP A 480 -20.59 35.84 11.99
C ASP A 480 -20.18 37.10 11.20
N GLU A 481 -19.50 38.07 11.82
CA GLU A 481 -18.96 39.28 11.17
C GLU A 481 -17.49 39.13 10.72
N VAL A 482 -16.82 38.00 11.04
CA VAL A 482 -15.49 37.66 10.50
C VAL A 482 -15.55 36.51 9.49
N GLU A 483 -14.79 36.65 8.40
CA GLU A 483 -14.64 35.65 7.33
C GLU A 483 -13.86 34.39 7.75
N TRP A 484 -13.38 34.35 9.00
CA TRP A 484 -12.62 33.26 9.61
C TRP A 484 -13.01 33.20 11.11
N PRO A 485 -13.26 32.03 11.74
CA PRO A 485 -12.88 30.69 11.32
C PRO A 485 -13.81 30.03 10.30
N MET A 486 -13.34 28.91 9.76
CA MET A 486 -13.99 28.11 8.73
C MET A 486 -15.33 27.53 9.21
N GLY A 487 -16.41 27.87 8.49
CA GLY A 487 -17.77 27.44 8.82
C GLY A 487 -18.02 25.96 8.51
N LEU A 488 -19.09 25.33 9.02
CA LEU A 488 -19.38 23.92 8.68
C LEU A 488 -19.77 23.73 7.21
N ALA A 489 -20.49 24.68 6.60
CA ALA A 489 -20.83 24.61 5.18
C ALA A 489 -19.58 24.69 4.30
N GLU A 490 -18.63 25.56 4.68
CA GLU A 490 -17.29 25.58 4.10
C GLU A 490 -16.55 24.28 4.45
N ALA A 491 -16.62 23.71 5.65
CA ALA A 491 -15.97 22.44 5.98
C ALA A 491 -16.54 21.20 5.27
N LYS A 492 -17.80 21.25 4.82
CA LYS A 492 -18.39 20.21 3.95
C LYS A 492 -17.99 20.38 2.50
N GLU A 493 -17.61 21.58 2.11
CA GLU A 493 -16.77 21.85 0.96
C GLU A 493 -15.33 22.07 1.49
N VAL A 494 -14.69 21.11 2.22
CA VAL A 494 -13.24 21.08 2.59
C VAL A 494 -12.41 19.92 2.00
N ARG A 495 -13.04 18.80 1.64
CA ARG A 495 -12.48 17.56 1.02
C ARG A 495 -12.94 17.16 -0.45
N LEU A 496 -13.09 18.08 -1.44
CA LEU A 496 -13.70 18.02 -2.85
C LEU A 496 -12.74 18.13 -4.02
N LYS A 497 -12.36 19.30 -4.51
CA LYS A 497 -11.03 19.47 -5.10
C LYS A 497 -9.96 18.65 -4.32
N VAL A 498 -9.98 18.40 -2.99
CA VAL A 498 -9.16 17.29 -2.37
C VAL A 498 -9.51 15.89 -2.91
N MET A 499 -10.75 15.39 -2.76
CA MET A 499 -11.10 14.03 -3.22
C MET A 499 -11.04 13.89 -4.75
N ARG A 500 -11.19 14.98 -5.51
CA ARG A 500 -11.13 15.11 -6.97
C ARG A 500 -9.70 15.22 -7.45
N GLU A 501 -8.83 16.00 -6.80
CA GLU A 501 -7.38 16.02 -7.00
C GLU A 501 -6.81 14.64 -6.68
N ARG A 502 -7.19 14.03 -5.56
CA ARG A 502 -6.77 12.67 -5.20
C ARG A 502 -7.43 11.57 -6.02
N THR A 503 -8.53 11.83 -6.72
CA THR A 503 -9.10 10.89 -7.70
C THR A 503 -8.36 11.07 -9.02
N TRP A 504 -8.23 12.30 -9.50
CA TRP A 504 -7.55 12.67 -10.75
C TRP A 504 -6.07 12.28 -10.74
N LEU A 505 -5.31 12.57 -9.68
CA LEU A 505 -3.92 12.12 -9.53
C LEU A 505 -3.80 10.59 -9.43
N LYS A 506 -4.84 9.89 -8.95
CA LYS A 506 -4.86 8.41 -8.95
C LYS A 506 -5.25 7.83 -10.30
N GLU A 507 -6.09 8.52 -11.05
CA GLU A 507 -6.43 8.20 -12.43
C GLU A 507 -5.20 8.46 -13.33
N GLU A 508 -4.44 9.54 -13.10
CA GLU A 508 -3.15 9.80 -13.76
C GLU A 508 -2.07 8.80 -13.32
N GLU A 509 -1.96 8.49 -12.03
CA GLU A 509 -1.07 7.44 -11.51
C GLU A 509 -1.40 6.09 -12.16
N GLU A 510 -2.67 5.66 -12.15
CA GLU A 510 -3.09 4.38 -12.75
C GLU A 510 -2.90 4.37 -14.28
N GLU A 511 -3.24 5.42 -15.02
CA GLU A 511 -2.99 5.51 -16.47
C GLU A 511 -1.50 5.43 -16.81
N ARG A 512 -0.63 6.14 -16.08
CA ARG A 512 0.82 6.13 -16.33
C ARG A 512 1.46 4.78 -15.97
N LEU A 513 0.93 4.09 -14.96
CA LEU A 513 1.39 2.76 -14.53
C LEU A 513 0.82 1.62 -15.38
N GLU A 514 -0.37 1.77 -16.00
CA GLU A 514 -0.88 0.84 -17.01
C GLU A 514 -0.07 0.92 -18.32
N ASN A 515 0.40 2.12 -18.70
CA ASN A 515 1.31 2.30 -19.84
C ASN A 515 2.74 1.75 -19.60
N ALA A 516 3.12 1.48 -18.34
CA ALA A 516 4.41 0.87 -18.00
C ALA A 516 4.36 -0.65 -18.24
N THR A 517 4.97 -1.10 -19.34
CA THR A 517 4.88 -2.49 -19.83
C THR A 517 6.25 -3.15 -19.99
N TRP A 518 6.29 -4.49 -19.93
CA TRP A 518 7.49 -5.27 -20.20
C TRP A 518 7.91 -5.17 -21.66
N ASN A 519 9.13 -4.69 -21.91
CA ASN A 519 9.72 -4.62 -23.25
C ASN A 519 11.10 -5.27 -23.25
N PHE A 520 11.11 -6.60 -23.29
CA PHE A 520 12.32 -7.40 -23.53
C PHE A 520 12.88 -7.06 -24.91
N CYS A 521 14.12 -6.57 -24.96
CA CYS A 521 14.70 -6.01 -26.17
C CYS A 521 15.28 -7.08 -27.10
N GLU A 522 14.99 -6.95 -28.40
CA GLU A 522 15.79 -7.61 -29.43
C GLU A 522 17.18 -6.93 -29.50
N HIS A 523 18.26 -7.71 -29.44
CA HIS A 523 19.65 -7.26 -29.42
C HIS A 523 20.48 -7.81 -30.59
#